data_AF-A0A1Y2T4U9-F1
#
_entry.id   AF-A0A1Y2T4U9-F1
#
_cell.length_a   1.000
_cell.length_b   1.000
_cell.length_c   1.000
_cell.angle_alpha   90.00
_cell.angle_beta   90.00
_cell.angle_gamma   90.00
#
_symmetry.space_group_name_H-M   'P 1'
#
loop_
_entity.id
_entity.type
_entity.pdbx_description
1 polymer ?
#
loop_
_entity_poly.entity_id
_entity_poly.type
_entity_poly.pdbx_seq_one_letter_code
_entity_poly.pdbx_strand_id
1 'polypeptide(L)'
;MFMCKYCLEQFEDERLAYILFPESRKNHPAADAFALKFCSRAHLVAFLQHISHQHQPYSLTRVAGNSRETFPAAPPLDLLHQMSQIA
;
A
#
# COMPACT_ATOMS: atom_id res chain seq x y z
N MET A 1 15.86 -0.94 -4.44
CA MET A 1 15.72 -1.23 -3.00
C MET A 1 14.64 -0.35 -2.38
N PHE A 2 13.92 -0.85 -1.38
CA PHE A 2 12.94 -0.11 -0.60
C PHE A 2 12.92 -0.56 0.88
N MET A 3 12.38 0.29 1.76
CA MET A 3 12.09 -0.08 3.16
C MET A 3 10.61 -0.44 3.30
N CYS A 4 10.31 -1.60 3.90
CA CYS A 4 8.93 -1.96 4.16
C CYS A 4 8.35 -1.08 5.27
N LYS A 5 7.19 -0.47 5.02
CA LYS A 5 6.56 0.47 5.97
C LYS A 5 6.13 -0.18 7.29
N TYR A 6 5.93 -1.50 7.31
CA TYR A 6 5.48 -2.23 8.50
C TYR A 6 6.65 -2.81 9.30
N CYS A 7 7.46 -3.70 8.71
CA CYS A 7 8.55 -4.36 9.44
C CYS A 7 9.84 -3.53 9.51
N LEU A 8 9.91 -2.40 8.79
CA LEU A 8 11.05 -1.46 8.76
C LEU A 8 12.37 -2.05 8.24
N GLU A 9 12.34 -3.26 7.68
CA GLU A 9 13.49 -3.87 7.01
C GLU A 9 13.64 -3.38 5.56
N GLN A 10 14.87 -3.47 5.05
CA GLN A 10 15.22 -3.10 3.68
C GLN A 10 15.18 -4.32 2.77
N PHE A 11 14.54 -4.18 1.61
CA PHE A 11 14.37 -5.23 0.60
C PHE A 11 14.77 -4.75 -0.79
N GLU A 12 15.08 -5.70 -1.67
CA GLU A 12 15.22 -5.44 -3.10
C GLU A 12 13.86 -5.18 -3.76
N ASP A 13 13.85 -4.48 -4.90
CA ASP A 13 12.59 -4.07 -5.54
C ASP A 13 11.78 -5.26 -6.08
N GLU A 14 12.41 -6.41 -6.37
CA GLU A 14 11.69 -7.63 -6.75
C GLU A 14 10.83 -8.20 -5.60
N ARG A 15 11.12 -7.83 -4.35
CA ARG A 15 10.33 -8.23 -3.17
C ARG A 15 9.16 -7.28 -2.91
N LEU A 16 8.98 -6.23 -3.71
CA LEU A 16 7.86 -5.30 -3.54
C LEU A 16 6.56 -5.99 -3.93
N ALA A 17 5.64 -6.12 -2.98
CA ALA A 17 4.35 -6.78 -3.19
C ALA A 17 3.19 -5.78 -3.27
N TYR A 18 3.24 -4.71 -2.47
CA TYR A 18 2.17 -3.71 -2.44
C TYR A 18 2.71 -2.30 -2.24
N ILE A 19 1.99 -1.34 -2.81
CA ILE A 19 2.21 0.10 -2.63
C ILE A 19 0.90 0.72 -2.19
N LEU A 20 0.90 1.42 -1.07
CA LEU A 20 -0.22 2.21 -0.60
C LEU A 20 0.13 3.69 -0.78
N PHE A 21 -0.72 4.43 -1.47
CA PHE A 21 -0.47 5.82 -1.81
C PHE A 21 -1.62 6.71 -1.33
N PRO A 22 -1.36 7.78 -0.55
CA PRO A 22 -2.41 8.65 -0.07
C PRO A 22 -2.96 9.56 -1.18
N GLU A 23 -4.26 9.50 -1.46
CA GLU A 23 -4.87 10.21 -2.61
C GLU A 23 -4.67 11.74 -2.50
N SER A 24 -4.68 12.28 -1.28
CA SER A 24 -4.44 13.71 -1.01
C SER A 24 -3.06 14.21 -1.46
N ARG A 25 -2.11 13.31 -1.74
CA ARG A 25 -0.74 13.65 -2.16
C ARG A 25 -0.48 13.41 -3.64
N LYS A 26 -1.49 13.01 -4.42
CA LYS A 26 -1.34 12.61 -5.83
C LYS A 26 -0.81 13.73 -6.74
N ASN A 27 -1.21 14.96 -6.49
CA ASN A 27 -0.77 16.13 -7.26
C ASN A 27 0.49 16.80 -6.68
N HIS A 28 1.11 16.20 -5.66
CA HIS A 28 2.31 16.77 -5.06
C HIS A 28 3.52 16.57 -5.99
N PRO A 29 4.40 17.57 -6.17
CA PRO A 29 5.60 17.45 -7.02
C PRO A 29 6.53 16.29 -6.62
N ALA A 30 6.48 15.91 -5.35
CA ALA A 30 7.20 14.78 -4.78
C ALA A 30 6.26 13.62 -4.38
N ALA A 31 5.22 13.36 -5.17
CA ALA A 31 4.22 12.32 -4.92
C ALA A 31 4.86 10.98 -4.49
N ASP A 32 5.86 10.50 -5.24
CA ASP A 32 6.52 9.22 -4.99
C ASP A 32 7.14 9.08 -3.60
N ALA A 33 7.52 10.19 -2.95
CA ALA A 33 8.04 10.16 -1.58
C ALA A 33 7.00 9.76 -0.54
N PHE A 34 5.71 9.87 -0.86
CA PHE A 34 4.59 9.47 0.02
C PHE A 34 4.15 8.02 -0.20
N ALA A 35 4.74 7.31 -1.16
CA ALA A 35 4.41 5.92 -1.43
C ALA A 35 4.87 5.01 -0.28
N LEU A 36 3.92 4.34 0.36
CA LEU A 36 4.18 3.37 1.42
C LEU A 36 4.32 1.99 0.79
N LYS A 37 5.48 1.36 0.94
CA LYS A 37 5.82 0.09 0.28
C LYS A 37 5.77 -1.08 1.25
N PHE A 38 5.28 -2.23 0.80
CA PHE A 38 5.13 -3.44 1.62
C PHE A 38 5.68 -4.67 0.90
N CYS A 39 6.44 -5.49 1.63
CA CYS A 39 7.03 -6.72 1.12
C CYS A 39 6.06 -7.92 1.13
N SER A 40 4.91 -7.81 1.81
CA SER A 40 3.95 -8.91 1.90
C SER A 40 2.52 -8.42 2.13
N ARG A 41 1.54 -9.29 1.84
CA ARG A 41 0.13 -9.06 2.13
C ARG A 41 -0.12 -8.90 3.63
N ALA A 42 0.51 -9.75 4.44
CA ALA A 42 0.34 -9.73 5.91
C ALA A 42 0.75 -8.37 6.51
N HIS A 43 1.87 -7.80 6.03
CA HIS A 43 2.36 -6.49 6.47
C HIS A 43 1.43 -5.34 6.06
N LEU A 44 0.89 -5.40 4.84
CA LEU A 44 -0.12 -4.42 4.40
C LEU A 44 -1.38 -4.51 5.25
N VAL A 45 -1.91 -5.72 5.48
CA VAL A 45 -3.13 -5.93 6.28
C VAL A 45 -2.94 -5.42 7.71
N ALA A 46 -1.83 -5.79 8.36
CA ALA A 46 -1.54 -5.35 9.72
C ALA A 46 -1.41 -3.82 9.80
N PHE A 47 -0.80 -3.19 8.80
CA PHE A 47 -0.72 -1.73 8.72
C PHE A 47 -2.11 -1.09 8.54
N LEU A 48 -2.92 -1.57 7.59
CA LEU A 48 -4.26 -1.05 7.37
C LEU A 48 -5.16 -1.22 8.60
N GLN A 49 -5.02 -2.32 9.34
CA GLN A 49 -5.72 -2.52 10.63
C GLN A 49 -5.32 -1.45 11.65
N HIS A 50 -4.04 -1.14 11.75
CA HIS A 50 -3.52 -0.11 12.64
C HIS A 50 -4.09 1.29 12.30
N ILE A 51 -4.24 1.59 11.01
CA ILE A 51 -4.77 2.89 10.55
C ILE A 51 -6.26 2.86 10.18
N SER A 52 -7.00 1.82 10.56
CA SER A 52 -8.40 1.59 10.15
C SER A 52 -9.37 2.70 10.53
N HIS A 53 -9.06 3.44 11.60
CA HIS A 53 -9.85 4.58 12.08
C HIS A 53 -9.61 5.88 11.29
N GLN A 54 -8.63 5.91 10.38
CA GLN A 54 -8.35 7.08 9.57
C GLN A 54 -9.33 7.17 8.39
N HIS A 55 -9.84 8.38 8.11
CA HIS A 55 -10.72 8.64 6.97
C HIS A 55 -9.97 8.98 5.68
N GLN A 56 -8.64 9.02 5.72
CA GLN A 56 -7.84 9.37 4.55
C GLN A 56 -7.92 8.25 3.49
N PRO A 57 -8.34 8.55 2.25
CA PRO A 57 -8.37 7.55 1.20
C PRO A 57 -6.98 7.28 0.65
N TYR A 58 -6.71 6.02 0.32
CA TYR A 58 -5.49 5.54 -0.28
C TYR A 58 -5.79 4.74 -1.54
N SER A 59 -5.01 4.94 -2.60
CA SER A 59 -4.96 4.02 -3.73
C SER A 59 -4.00 2.87 -3.41
N LEU A 60 -4.46 1.63 -3.58
CA LEU A 60 -3.65 0.43 -3.38
C LEU A 60 -3.16 -0.07 -4.73
N THR A 61 -1.86 -0.35 -4.85
CA THR A 61 -1.28 -1.03 -6.00
C THR A 61 -0.72 -2.38 -5.57
N ARG A 62 -1.16 -3.46 -6.22
CA ARG A 62 -0.56 -4.79 -6.12
C ARG A 62 0.52 -4.94 -7.18
N VAL A 63 1.64 -5.53 -6.79
CA VAL A 63 2.78 -5.80 -7.66
C VAL A 63 2.96 -7.32 -7.75
N ALA A 64 2.97 -7.86 -8.97
CA ALA A 64 3.19 -9.28 -9.20
C ALA A 64 4.15 -9.47 -10.40
N GLY A 65 5.43 -9.61 -10.10
CA GLY A 65 6.47 -9.61 -11.13
C GLY A 65 6.48 -8.28 -11.90
N ASN A 66 6.26 -8.33 -13.21
CA ASN A 66 6.22 -7.13 -14.06
C ASN A 66 4.84 -6.48 -14.14
N SER A 67 3.79 -7.08 -13.56
CA SER A 67 2.45 -6.48 -13.56
C SER A 67 2.21 -5.61 -12.33
N ARG A 68 1.50 -4.50 -12.56
CA ARG A 68 1.02 -3.61 -11.52
C ARG A 68 -0.46 -3.38 -11.73
N GLU A 69 -1.23 -3.62 -10.69
CA GLU A 69 -2.69 -3.42 -10.68
C GLU A 69 -3.02 -2.42 -9.59
N THR A 70 -3.56 -1.26 -9.99
CA THR A 70 -3.94 -0.19 -9.06
C THR A 70 -5.45 -0.17 -8.88
N PHE A 71 -5.88 -0.32 -7.62
CA PHE A 71 -7.27 -0.24 -7.21
C PHE A 71 -7.67 1.23 -6.94
N PRO A 72 -8.95 1.58 -7.11
CA PRO A 72 -9.47 2.90 -6.77
C PRO A 72 -9.16 3.29 -5.31
N ALA A 73 -9.01 4.60 -5.08
CA ALA A 73 -8.73 5.09 -3.74
C ALA A 73 -9.93 4.83 -2.80
N ALA A 74 -9.65 4.26 -1.62
CA ALA A 74 -10.66 3.99 -0.61
C ALA A 74 -10.07 4.19 0.80
N PRO A 75 -10.93 4.41 1.82
CA PRO A 75 -10.50 4.42 3.22
C PRO A 75 -9.84 3.10 3.64
N PRO A 76 -8.96 3.08 4.66
CA PRO A 76 -8.24 1.88 5.06
C PRO A 76 -9.14 0.71 5.45
N LEU A 77 -10.28 0.97 6.11
CA LEU A 77 -11.25 -0.06 6.46
C LEU A 77 -11.86 -0.73 5.21
N ASP A 78 -12.18 0.06 4.19
CA ASP A 78 -12.74 -0.46 2.94
C ASP A 78 -11.68 -1.24 2.15
N LEU A 79 -10.44 -0.77 2.15
CA LEU A 79 -9.31 -1.51 1.56
C LEU A 79 -9.10 -2.86 2.27
N LEU A 80 -9.22 -2.92 3.61
CA LEU A 80 -9.17 -4.20 4.35
C LEU A 80 -10.27 -5.16 3.90
N HIS A 81 -11.50 -4.67 3.74
CA HIS A 81 -12.62 -5.47 3.24
C HIS A 81 -12.39 -5.95 1.80
N GLN A 82 -11.82 -5.12 0.93
CA GLN A 82 -11.45 -5.56 -0.42
C GLN A 82 -10.36 -6.64 -0.38
N MET A 83 -9.37 -6.48 0.51
CA MET A 83 -8.28 -7.44 0.66
C MET A 83 -8.74 -8.81 1.18
N SER A 84 -9.86 -8.92 1.90
CA SER A 84 -10.42 -10.22 2.31
C SER A 84 -11.14 -10.94 1.17
N GLN A 85 -11.60 -10.20 0.16
CA GLN A 85 -12.29 -10.72 -1.02
C GLN A 85 -11.34 -11.15 -2.13
N ILE A 86 -10.13 -10.57 -2.16
CA ILE A 86 -9.06 -10.94 -3.09
C ILE A 86 -8.33 -12.15 -2.49
N ALA A 87 -8.83 -13.36 -2.80
CA ALA A 87 -8.21 -14.64 -2.45
C ALA A 87 -7.03 -14.97 -3.37
#